data_AF-A0A7V5A0C0-F1
#
_entry.id   AF-A0A7V5A0C0-F1
#
_cell.length_a   1.000
_cell.length_b   1.000
_cell.length_c   1.000
_cell.angle_alpha   90.00
_cell.angle_beta   90.00
_cell.angle_gamma   90.00
#
_symmetry.space_group_name_H-M   'P 1'
#
loop_
_entity.id
_entity.type
_entity.pdbx_description
1 polymer ?
#
loop_
_entity_poly.entity_id
_entity_poly.type
_entity_poly.pdbx_seq_one_letter_code
_entity_poly.pdbx_strand_id
1 'polypeptide(L)' 'GQMAAVPLWWSLALGACLGGNGTLVGASANVVAAGLAGKSGYKITFMDFTRYGILVTLVSLLLSTGYVLWRYF' A
#
# COMPACT_ATOMS: atom_id res chain seq x y z
N GLY A 1 -1.56 6.73 28.92
CA GLY A 1 -1.85 5.29 28.78
C GLY A 1 -2.68 4.92 27.56
N GLN A 2 -3.73 5.66 27.18
CA GLN A 2 -4.57 5.34 26.01
C GLN A 2 -4.42 6.33 24.83
N MET A 3 -4.02 7.58 25.10
CA MET A 3 -3.88 8.64 24.08
C MET A 3 -2.86 8.32 22.99
N ALA A 4 -1.77 7.60 23.32
CA ALA A 4 -0.76 7.17 22.34
C ALA A 4 -1.15 5.87 21.62
N ALA A 5 -2.00 5.03 22.22
CA ALA A 5 -2.34 3.72 21.67
C ALA A 5 -3.19 3.84 20.39
N VAL A 6 -4.10 4.82 20.35
CA VAL A 6 -4.99 5.06 19.20
C VAL A 6 -4.22 5.49 17.93
N PRO A 7 -3.34 6.52 17.94
CA PRO A 7 -2.57 6.88 16.76
C PRO A 7 -1.58 5.79 16.34
N LEU A 8 -1.01 5.02 17.28
CA LEU A 8 -0.17 3.85 16.98
C LEU A 8 -0.96 2.74 16.28
N TRP A 9 -2.15 2.42 16.77
CA TRP A 9 -3.04 1.42 16.18
C TRP A 9 -3.43 1.81 14.75
N TRP A 10 -3.86 3.06 14.54
CA TRP A 10 -4.21 3.54 13.20
C TRP A 10 -3.01 3.58 12.26
N SER A 11 -1.84 3.98 12.75
CA SER A 11 -0.60 3.96 11.94
C SER A 11 -0.23 2.54 11.52
N LEU A 12 -0.36 1.55 12.41
CA LEU A 12 -0.09 0.15 12.10
C LEU A 12 -1.10 -0.40 11.09
N ALA A 13 -2.40 -0.17 11.30
CA ALA A 13 -3.45 -0.64 10.42
C ALA A 13 -3.33 -0.03 9.01
N LEU A 14 -3.15 1.29 8.91
CA LEU A 14 -2.96 1.99 7.64
C LEU A 14 -1.66 1.55 6.96
N GLY A 15 -0.58 1.40 7.73
CA GLY A 15 0.71 0.90 7.24
C GLY A 15 0.60 -0.50 6.65
N ALA A 16 -0.05 -1.43 7.35
CA ALA A 16 -0.21 -2.82 6.91
C ALA A 16 -1.11 -2.93 5.67
N CYS A 17 -2.24 -2.21 5.65
CA CYS A 17 -3.18 -2.27 4.52
C CYS A 17 -2.65 -1.59 3.25
N LEU A 18 -2.02 -0.41 3.40
CA LEU A 18 -1.53 0.35 2.25
C LEU A 18 -0.15 -0.15 1.78
N GLY A 19 0.71 -0.56 2.71
CA GLY A 19 2.07 -1.05 2.45
C GLY A 19 2.11 -2.27 1.54
N GLY A 20 1.12 -3.17 1.65
CA GLY A 20 1.01 -4.36 0.80
C GLY A 20 0.86 -4.07 -0.69
N ASN A 21 0.45 -2.86 -1.07
CA ASN A 21 0.29 -2.47 -2.48
C ASN A 21 1.59 -2.05 -3.16
N GLY A 22 2.69 -1.93 -2.41
CA GLY A 22 3.96 -1.42 -2.94
C GLY A 22 4.59 -2.34 -3.97
N THR A 23 4.26 -3.63 -3.96
CA THR A 23 4.82 -4.61 -4.88
C THR A 23 3.75 -5.48 -5.51
N LEU A 24 4.10 -6.10 -6.64
CA LEU A 24 3.21 -7.05 -7.32
C LEU A 24 2.84 -8.26 -6.43
N VAL A 25 3.76 -8.68 -5.56
CA VAL A 25 3.60 -9.88 -4.70
C VAL A 25 3.04 -9.52 -3.32
N GLY A 26 3.02 -8.24 -2.95
CA GLY A 26 2.57 -7.78 -1.63
C GLY A 26 1.08 -7.97 -1.36
N ALA A 27 0.26 -8.15 -2.40
CA ALA A 27 -1.15 -8.50 -2.28
C ALA A 27 -1.53 -9.57 -3.31
N SER A 28 -2.35 -10.54 -2.91
CA SER A 28 -2.84 -11.60 -3.79
C SER A 28 -3.63 -11.05 -4.98
N ALA A 29 -4.36 -9.94 -4.79
CA ALA A 29 -5.09 -9.24 -5.84
C ALA A 29 -4.17 -8.76 -6.98
N ASN A 30 -2.97 -8.25 -6.67
CA ASN A 30 -2.02 -7.74 -7.65
C ASN A 30 -1.48 -8.88 -8.53
N VAL A 31 -1.20 -10.04 -7.94
CA VAL A 31 -0.75 -11.24 -8.66
C VAL A 31 -1.84 -11.77 -9.60
N VAL A 32 -3.10 -11.83 -9.12
CA VAL A 32 -4.24 -12.27 -9.95
C VAL A 32 -4.46 -11.31 -11.12
N ALA A 33 -4.42 -10.00 -10.88
CA ALA A 33 -4.57 -8.98 -11.92
C ALA A 33 -3.47 -9.08 -12.98
N ALA A 34 -2.21 -9.27 -12.56
CA ALA A 34 -1.09 -9.45 -13.47
C ALA A 34 -1.19 -10.75 -14.28
N GLY A 35 -1.65 -11.84 -13.67
CA GLY A 35 -1.94 -13.10 -14.36
C GLY A 35 -3.04 -12.95 -15.41
N LEU A 36 -4.09 -12.19 -15.10
CA LEU A 36 -5.19 -11.92 -16.03
C LEU A 36 -4.77 -11.00 -17.19
N ALA A 37 -3.97 -9.96 -16.90
CA ALA A 37 -3.35 -9.12 -17.91
C ALA A 37 -2.46 -9.94 -18.86
N GLY A 38 -1.66 -10.86 -18.30
CA GLY A 38 -0.82 -11.78 -19.07
C GLY A 38 -1.63 -12.66 -20.02
N LYS A 39 -2.80 -13.17 -19.59
CA LYS A 39 -3.74 -13.91 -20.44
C LYS A 39 -4.34 -13.06 -21.56
N SER A 40 -4.46 -11.75 -21.36
CA SER A 40 -4.99 -10.79 -22.33
C SER A 40 -3.93 -10.23 -23.29
N GLY A 41 -2.70 -10.76 -23.24
CA GLY A 41 -1.58 -10.32 -24.07
C GLY A 41 -0.72 -9.19 -23.49
N TYR A 42 -1.09 -8.64 -22.33
CA TYR A 42 -0.34 -7.59 -21.63
C TYR A 42 0.54 -8.19 -20.52
N LYS A 43 1.83 -8.33 -20.79
CA LYS A 43 2.79 -8.80 -19.78
C LYS A 43 3.17 -7.66 -18.84
N ILE A 44 2.65 -7.70 -17.62
CA ILE A 44 3.09 -6.83 -16.53
C ILE A 44 4.26 -7.52 -15.82
N THR A 45 5.46 -6.95 -15.87
CA THR A 45 6.59 -7.51 -15.12
C THR A 45 6.51 -7.10 -13.65
N PHE A 46 7.16 -7.88 -12.78
CA PHE A 46 7.27 -7.56 -11.35
C PHE A 46 7.83 -6.14 -11.14
N MET A 47 8.84 -5.76 -11.92
CA MET A 47 9.50 -4.47 -11.78
C MET A 47 8.63 -3.33 -12.29
N ASP A 48 7.89 -3.52 -13.38
CA ASP A 48 6.95 -2.51 -13.89
C ASP A 48 5.91 -2.16 -12.83
N PHE A 49 5.26 -3.17 -12.25
CA PHE A 49 4.25 -2.94 -11.22
C PHE A 49 4.86 -2.36 -9.95
N THR A 50 6.03 -2.85 -9.53
CA THR A 50 6.69 -2.39 -8.29
C THR A 50 7.13 -0.93 -8.40
N ARG A 51 7.56 -0.46 -9.58
CA ARG A 51 7.96 0.95 -9.77
C ARG A 51 6.78 1.91 -9.55
N TYR A 52 5.62 1.58 -10.12
CA TYR A 52 4.41 2.38 -9.93
C TYR A 52 3.80 2.16 -8.54
N GLY A 53 3.76 0.91 -8.07
CA GLY A 53 3.21 0.50 -6.79
C GLY A 53 3.93 1.15 -5.61
N ILE A 54 5.27 1.12 -5.57
CA ILE A 54 6.06 1.79 -4.53
C ILE A 54 5.73 3.27 -4.45
N LEU A 55 5.61 3.93 -5.60
CA LEU A 55 5.39 5.38 -5.65
C LEU A 55 3.99 5.73 -5.13
N VAL A 56 2.97 4.98 -5.54
CA VAL A 56 1.58 5.13 -5.05
C VAL A 56 1.47 4.79 -3.57
N THR A 57 2.12 3.72 -3.11
CA THR A 57 2.12 3.31 -1.71
C THR A 57 2.82 4.34 -0.83
N LEU A 58 3.95 4.92 -1.27
CA LEU A 58 4.62 6.00 -0.57
C LEU A 58 3.74 7.24 -0.41
N VAL A 59 3.09 7.68 -1.49
CA VAL A 59 2.16 8.83 -1.44
C VAL A 59 1.00 8.54 -0.50
N SER A 60 0.42 7.34 -0.57
CA SER A 60 -0.70 6.94 0.30
C SER A 60 -0.31 6.87 1.78
N LEU A 61 0.89 6.36 2.07
CA LEU A 61 1.43 6.33 3.42
C LEU A 61 1.70 7.75 3.93
N LEU A 62 2.30 8.63 3.12
CA LEU A 62 2.53 10.03 3.49
C LEU A 62 1.22 10.76 3.82
N LEU A 63 0.19 10.59 2.99
CA LEU A 63 -1.13 11.17 3.24
C LEU A 63 -1.75 10.61 4.52
N SER A 64 -1.64 9.30 4.74
CA SER A 64 -2.16 8.63 5.94
C SER A 64 -1.43 9.10 7.20
N THR A 65 -0.11 9.21 7.14
CA THR A 65 0.72 9.75 8.23
C THR A 65 0.35 11.21 8.52
N GLY A 66 0.20 12.04 7.49
CA GLY A 66 -0.25 13.44 7.65
C GLY A 66 -1.63 13.55 8.28
N TYR A 67 -2.58 12.68 7.88
CA TYR A 67 -3.91 12.61 8.47
C TYR A 67 -3.88 12.19 9.94
N VAL A 68 -3.12 11.14 10.29
CA VAL A 68 -2.97 10.69 11.68
C VAL A 68 -2.31 11.77 12.54
N LEU A 69 -1.30 12.46 12.00
CA LEU A 69 -0.65 13.57 12.70
C LEU A 69 -1.64 14.71 12.96
N TRP A 70 -2.36 15.21 11.95
CA TRP A 70 -3.34 16.28 12.15
C TRP A 70 -4.52 15.85 13.03
N ARG A 71 -5.00 14.60 12.90
CA ARG A 71 -6.19 14.17 13.64
C ARG A 71 -5.93 13.91 15.12
N TYR A 72 -4.73 13.48 15.49
CA TYR A 72 -4.40 13.00 16.85
C TYR A 72 -3.37 13.85 17.59
N PHE A 73 -2.67 14.77 16.91
CA PHE A 73 -1.74 15.75 17.51
C PHE A 73 -2.18 17.17 17.17
#